data_AF-A0A090M6V6-F1
#
_entry.id   AF-A0A090M6V6-F1
#
_cell.length_a   1.000
_cell.length_b   1.000
_cell.length_c   1.000
_cell.angle_alpha   90.00
_cell.angle_beta   90.00
_cell.angle_gamma   90.00
#
_symmetry.space_group_name_H-M   'P 1'
#
loop_
_entity.id
_entity.type
_entity.pdbx_description
1 polymer ?
#
loop_
_entity_poly.entity_id
_entity_poly.type
_entity_poly.pdbx_seq_one_letter_code
_entity_poly.pdbx_strand_id
1 'polypeptide(L)'
;MPGTTRAIALYRALARAGRGFNDYNVREYVRRRAREGFEDHRAARGADAARAIERGMEALAVVRRQAGVFALYGNGRRPSAMDVR
;
A
#
# COMPACT_ATOMS: atom_id res chain seq x y z
N MET A 1 20.44 12.14 -3.39
CA MET A 1 20.15 11.73 -1.99
C MET A 1 19.45 10.37 -2.00
N PRO A 2 19.97 9.35 -1.29
CA PRO A 2 19.45 7.98 -1.30
C PRO A 2 18.00 7.82 -0.77
N GLY A 3 17.45 8.82 -0.07
CA GLY A 3 16.09 8.80 0.48
C GLY A 3 14.96 8.79 -0.58
N THR A 4 15.11 9.54 -1.68
CA THR A 4 14.05 9.66 -2.70
C THR A 4 13.81 8.35 -3.45
N THR A 5 14.89 7.65 -3.81
CA THR A 5 14.81 6.34 -4.46
C THR A 5 14.13 5.30 -3.58
N ARG A 6 14.44 5.30 -2.27
CA ARG A 6 13.84 4.38 -1.30
C ARG A 6 12.35 4.65 -1.11
N ALA A 7 11.94 5.92 -1.04
CA ALA A 7 10.53 6.30 -0.96
C ALA A 7 9.74 5.83 -2.20
N ILE A 8 10.25 6.09 -3.42
CA ILE A 8 9.58 5.65 -4.66
C ILE A 8 9.46 4.13 -4.73
N ALA A 9 10.52 3.40 -4.36
CA ALA A 9 10.49 1.95 -4.32
C ALA A 9 9.44 1.40 -3.35
N LEU A 10 9.34 2.01 -2.16
CA LEU A 10 8.34 1.67 -1.15
C LEU A 10 6.91 1.96 -1.63
N TYR A 11 6.66 3.12 -2.22
CA TYR A 11 5.35 3.46 -2.78
C TYR A 11 4.92 2.43 -3.83
N ARG A 12 5.82 2.09 -4.77
CA ARG A 12 5.57 1.07 -5.79
C ARG A 12 5.37 -0.31 -5.18
N ALA A 13 6.03 -0.63 -4.07
CA ALA A 13 5.84 -1.91 -3.37
C ALA A 13 4.46 -1.99 -2.70
N LEU A 14 4.01 -0.93 -2.03
CA LEU A 14 2.67 -0.83 -1.44
C LEU A 14 1.57 -0.90 -2.51
N ALA A 15 1.71 -0.14 -3.60
CA ALA A 15 0.77 -0.17 -4.71
C ALA A 15 0.71 -1.56 -5.40
N ARG A 16 1.83 -2.29 -5.44
CA ARG A 16 1.87 -3.68 -5.93
C ARG A 16 1.18 -4.64 -4.97
N ALA A 17 1.47 -4.54 -3.67
CA ALA A 17 0.86 -5.40 -2.66
C ALA A 17 -0.66 -5.19 -2.59
N GLY A 18 -1.14 -3.95 -2.77
CA GLY A 18 -2.56 -3.62 -2.87
C GLY A 18 -3.30 -4.33 -4.02
N ARG A 19 -2.61 -4.73 -5.10
CA ARG A 19 -3.22 -5.51 -6.19
C ARG A 19 -3.47 -6.97 -5.83
N GLY A 20 -2.91 -7.46 -4.73
CA GLY A 20 -3.15 -8.82 -4.23
C GLY A 20 -4.52 -9.00 -3.59
N PHE A 21 -5.26 -7.92 -3.33
CA PHE A 21 -6.61 -7.98 -2.78
C PHE A 21 -7.66 -8.15 -3.89
N ASN A 22 -8.39 -9.26 -3.82
CA ASN A 22 -9.52 -9.53 -4.70
C ASN A 22 -10.68 -8.55 -4.46
N ASP A 23 -10.91 -8.16 -3.21
CA ASP A 23 -11.93 -7.18 -2.83
C ASP A 23 -11.59 -5.78 -3.35
N TYR A 24 -12.53 -5.17 -4.08
CA TYR A 24 -12.39 -3.82 -4.65
C TYR A 24 -12.13 -2.76 -3.59
N ASN A 25 -12.91 -2.76 -2.51
CA ASN A 25 -12.85 -1.73 -1.48
C ASN A 25 -11.50 -1.79 -0.77
N VAL A 26 -11.03 -3.00 -0.46
CA VAL A 26 -9.74 -3.18 0.20
C VAL A 26 -8.59 -2.78 -0.72
N ARG A 27 -8.63 -3.19 -2.00
CA ARG A 27 -7.64 -2.82 -3.01
C ARG A 27 -7.55 -1.29 -3.18
N GLU A 28 -8.68 -0.63 -3.36
CA GLU A 28 -8.73 0.83 -3.52
C GLU A 28 -8.33 1.56 -2.25
N TYR A 29 -8.75 1.06 -1.08
CA TYR A 29 -8.33 1.61 0.21
C TYR A 29 -6.81 1.57 0.37
N VAL A 30 -6.16 0.42 0.12
CA VAL A 30 -4.70 0.29 0.23
C VAL A 30 -3.99 1.25 -0.73
N ARG A 31 -4.49 1.38 -1.97
CA ARG A 31 -3.93 2.30 -2.96
C ARG A 31 -4.06 3.76 -2.52
N ARG A 32 -5.24 4.16 -2.07
CA ARG A 32 -5.52 5.52 -1.59
C ARG A 32 -4.72 5.85 -0.34
N ARG A 33 -4.69 4.96 0.65
CA ARG A 33 -3.95 5.14 1.90
C ARG A 33 -2.44 5.28 1.65
N ALA A 34 -1.90 4.51 0.72
CA ALA A 34 -0.50 4.64 0.30
C ALA A 34 -0.25 6.00 -0.37
N ARG A 35 -1.14 6.48 -1.25
CA ARG A 35 -0.99 7.81 -1.85
C ARG A 35 -1.04 8.92 -0.80
N GLU A 36 -2.09 8.94 0.03
CA GLU A 36 -2.27 9.92 1.12
C GLU A 36 -1.03 9.94 2.03
N GLY A 37 -0.56 8.79 2.50
CA GLY A 37 0.60 8.74 3.41
C GLY A 37 1.89 9.31 2.81
N PHE A 38 2.11 9.16 1.50
CA PHE A 38 3.26 9.76 0.81
C PHE A 38 3.07 11.26 0.54
N GLU A 39 1.83 11.71 0.29
CA GLU A 39 1.50 13.12 0.15
C GLU A 39 1.69 13.87 1.48
N ASP A 40 1.20 13.30 2.58
CA ASP A 40 1.33 13.85 3.94
C ASP A 40 2.81 14.07 4.35
N HIS A 41 3.72 13.25 3.83
CA HIS A 41 5.16 13.29 4.16
C HIS A 41 6.01 13.87 3.04
N ARG A 42 5.42 14.51 2.02
CA ARG A 42 6.16 15.03 0.85
C ARG A 42 7.28 16.02 1.22
N ALA A 43 7.08 16.81 2.29
CA ALA A 43 8.04 17.80 2.77
C ALA A 43 8.97 17.26 3.88
N ALA A 44 8.81 16.00 4.31
CA ALA A 44 9.62 15.42 5.38
C ALA A 44 11.09 15.30 4.96
N ARG A 45 12.01 15.58 5.89
CA ARG A 45 13.47 15.53 5.66
C ARG A 45 14.19 14.92 6.85
N GLY A 46 15.43 14.52 6.64
CA GLY A 46 16.29 13.98 7.70
C GLY A 46 15.63 12.81 8.45
N ALA A 47 15.59 12.92 9.78
CA ALA A 47 15.03 11.89 10.66
C ALA A 47 13.53 11.66 10.43
N ASP A 48 12.75 12.69 10.08
CA ASP A 48 11.30 12.53 9.82
C ASP A 48 11.04 11.66 8.60
N ALA A 49 11.81 11.88 7.52
CA ALA A 49 11.72 11.07 6.33
C ALA A 49 12.13 9.61 6.60
N ALA A 50 13.18 9.39 7.41
CA ALA A 50 13.61 8.06 7.80
C ALA A 50 12.51 7.32 8.59
N ARG A 51 11.94 7.96 9.62
CA ARG A 51 10.83 7.40 10.41
C ARG A 51 9.59 7.11 9.57
N ALA A 52 9.25 7.99 8.62
CA ALA A 52 8.12 7.78 7.71
C ALA A 52 8.35 6.57 6.79
N ILE A 53 9.57 6.40 6.29
CA ILE A 53 9.95 5.23 5.49
C ILE A 53 9.87 3.94 6.32
N GLU A 54 10.35 3.94 7.56
CA GLU A 54 10.25 2.79 8.48
C GLU A 54 8.79 2.38 8.73
N ARG A 55 7.94 3.34 9.09
CA ARG A 55 6.49 3.10 9.23
C ARG A 55 5.86 2.53 7.96
N GLY A 56 6.26 3.05 6.79
CA GLY A 56 5.77 2.53 5.52
C GLY A 56 6.24 1.10 5.22
N MET A 57 7.45 0.72 5.65
CA MET A 57 7.96 -0.65 5.55
C MET A 57 7.18 -1.62 6.45
N GLU A 58 6.84 -1.21 7.66
CA GLU A 58 5.97 -1.96 8.56
C GLU A 58 4.58 -2.15 7.95
N ALA A 59 4.00 -1.07 7.41
CA ALA A 59 2.72 -1.12 6.71
C ALA A 59 2.77 -2.08 5.52
N LEU A 60 3.85 -2.07 4.72
CA LEU A 60 4.04 -2.99 3.61
C LEU A 60 4.05 -4.46 4.07
N ALA A 61 4.68 -4.76 5.20
CA ALA A 61 4.68 -6.11 5.76
C ALA A 61 3.26 -6.55 6.17
N VAL A 62 2.47 -5.66 6.77
CA VAL A 62 1.07 -5.90 7.11
C VAL A 62 0.25 -6.17 5.85
N VAL A 63 0.34 -5.28 4.85
CA VAL A 63 -0.43 -5.39 3.59
C VAL A 63 -0.12 -6.71 2.88
N ARG A 64 1.14 -7.16 2.87
CA ARG A 64 1.52 -8.46 2.28
C ARG A 64 0.91 -9.64 3.02
N ARG A 65 0.92 -9.65 4.36
CA ARG A 65 0.27 -10.71 5.14
C ARG A 65 -1.23 -10.74 4.89
N GLN A 66 -1.86 -9.57 4.90
CA GLN A 66 -3.30 -9.45 4.65
C GLN A 66 -3.66 -9.91 3.23
N ALA A 67 -2.86 -9.56 2.21
CA ALA A 67 -3.07 -10.09 0.87
C ALA A 67 -3.03 -11.62 0.82
N GLY A 68 -2.14 -12.27 1.58
CA GLY A 68 -2.11 -13.73 1.73
C GLY A 68 -3.38 -14.29 2.40
N VAL A 69 -3.86 -13.66 3.47
CA VAL A 69 -5.12 -14.05 4.14
C VAL A 69 -6.31 -13.91 3.17
N PHE A 70 -6.39 -12.81 2.42
CA PHE A 70 -7.43 -12.60 1.41
C PHE A 70 -7.32 -13.58 0.24
N ALA A 71 -6.12 -14.03 -0.13
CA ALA A 71 -5.96 -15.06 -1.15
C ALA A 71 -6.46 -16.44 -0.68
N LEU A 72 -6.31 -16.76 0.61
CA LEU A 72 -6.74 -18.04 1.19
C LEU A 72 -8.22 -18.08 1.56
N TYR A 73 -8.73 -16.97 2.10
CA TYR A 73 -10.06 -16.91 2.74
C TYR A 73 -10.96 -15.81 2.19
N GLY A 74 -10.43 -14.90 1.35
CA GLY A 74 -11.25 -13.90 0.70
C GLY A 74 -12.16 -14.60 -0.28
N ASN A 75 -13.45 -14.71 0.08
CA ASN A 75 -14.54 -15.26 -0.72
C ASN A 75 -14.24 -15.09 -2.22
N GLY A 76 -14.11 -16.20 -2.94
CA GLY A 76 -13.62 -16.25 -4.32
C GLY A 76 -14.19 -15.11 -5.15
N ARG A 77 -13.29 -14.35 -5.81
CA ARG A 77 -13.50 -13.08 -6.54
C ARG A 77 -14.97 -12.83 -6.89
N ARG A 78 -15.72 -12.22 -5.95
CA ARG A 78 -17.05 -11.70 -6.23
C ARG A 78 -16.82 -10.34 -6.89
N PRO A 79 -17.14 -10.17 -8.18
CA PRO A 79 -17.00 -8.88 -8.81
C PRO A 79 -17.84 -7.86 -8.03
N SER A 80 -17.21 -6.78 -7.61
CA SER A 80 -17.93 -5.64 -7.06
C SER A 80 -18.78 -5.04 -8.19
N ALA A 81 -19.95 -4.50 -7.88
CA ALA A 81 -20.70 -3.69 -8.84
C ALA A 81 -19.84 -2.52 -9.39
N MET A 82 -18.82 -2.10 -8.64
CA MET A 82 -17.83 -1.08 -9.02
C MET A 82 -16.71 -1.59 -9.95
N ASP A 83 -16.58 -2.91 -10.15
CA ASP A 83 -15.62 -3.49 -11.11
C ASP A 83 -16.17 -3.49 -12.55
N VAL A 84 -17.48 -3.29 -12.73
CA VAL A 84 -18.13 -3.19 -14.04
C VAL A 84 -17.98 -1.76 -14.54
N ARG A 85 -17.16 -1.57 -15.58
CA ARG A 85 -17.07 -0.35 -16.38
C ARG A 85 -17.56 -0.63 -17.78
#